data_AF-A0A2N7AUG7-F1
#
_entry.id   AF-A0A2N7AUG7-F1
#
_cell.length_a   1.000
_cell.length_b   1.000
_cell.length_c   1.000
_cell.angle_alpha   90.00
_cell.angle_beta   90.00
_cell.angle_gamma   90.00
#
_symmetry.space_group_name_H-M   'P 1'
#
loop_
_entity.id
_entity.type
_entity.pdbx_description
1 polymer ?
#
loop_
_entity_poly.entity_id
_entity_poly.type
_entity_poly.pdbx_seq_one_letter_code
_entity_poly.pdbx_strand_id
1 'polypeptide(L)'
;MNNEIKYIMDELTVIYGFYQDKFSLKRIKSYVLSMPEGSRIVNVQPGQVSIYEHMVTLPIADFNDKTDSISLLQLSHTMVNERKPLDLDDDAERICELVNRLISLVAPKD
;
A
#
# COMPACT_ATOMS: atom_id res chain seq x y z
N MET A 1 10.16 4.41 -19.09
CA MET A 1 9.63 4.27 -17.72
C MET A 1 10.56 5.07 -16.82
N ASN A 2 10.03 6.03 -16.05
CA ASN A 2 10.85 6.91 -15.21
C ASN A 2 11.68 6.05 -14.23
N ASN A 3 12.98 6.29 -14.08
CA ASN A 3 13.87 5.47 -13.22
C ASN A 3 13.30 5.33 -11.79
N GLU A 4 12.65 6.39 -11.33
CA GLU A 4 11.95 6.47 -10.06
C GLU A 4 10.75 5.52 -9.94
N ILE A 5 9.92 5.41 -10.98
CA ILE A 5 8.79 4.46 -10.99
C ILE A 5 9.31 3.03 -10.88
N LYS A 6 10.39 2.70 -11.60
CA LYS A 6 11.01 1.37 -11.52
C LYS A 6 11.51 1.09 -10.10
N TYR A 7 12.27 2.03 -9.52
CA TYR A 7 12.77 1.91 -8.15
C TYR A 7 11.64 1.67 -7.14
N ILE A 8 10.58 2.48 -7.19
CA ILE A 8 9.43 2.33 -6.29
C ILE A 8 8.79 0.94 -6.45
N MET A 9 8.58 0.47 -7.67
CA MET A 9 7.97 -0.84 -7.91
C MET A 9 8.85 -2.02 -7.47
N ASP A 10 10.17 -1.89 -7.58
CA ASP A 10 11.13 -2.89 -7.11
C ASP A 10 11.11 -2.97 -5.58
N GLU A 11 11.12 -1.82 -4.89
CA GLU A 11 11.02 -1.74 -3.42
C GLU A 11 9.70 -2.34 -2.91
N LEU A 12 8.56 -1.93 -3.50
CA LEU A 12 7.25 -2.51 -3.16
C LEU A 12 7.25 -4.03 -3.40
N THR A 13 7.90 -4.52 -4.46
CA THR A 13 7.98 -5.97 -4.74
C THR A 13 8.73 -6.72 -3.64
N VAL A 14 9.79 -6.13 -3.07
CA VAL A 14 10.53 -6.73 -1.94
C VAL A 14 9.64 -6.79 -0.70
N ILE A 15 9.03 -5.66 -0.31
CA ILE A 15 8.15 -5.57 0.87
C ILE A 15 6.98 -6.56 0.75
N TYR A 16 6.21 -6.49 -0.34
CA TYR A 16 5.08 -7.40 -0.54
C TYR A 16 5.49 -8.87 -0.72
N GLY A 17 6.71 -9.13 -1.21
CA GLY A 17 7.27 -10.47 -1.28
C GLY A 17 7.48 -11.08 0.11
N PHE A 18 7.94 -10.28 1.07
CA PHE A 18 8.12 -10.69 2.45
C PHE A 18 6.79 -11.04 3.15
N TYR A 19 5.75 -10.22 2.93
CA TYR A 19 4.40 -10.48 3.43
C TYR A 19 3.63 -11.54 2.63
N GLN A 20 4.20 -12.02 1.52
CA GLN A 20 3.53 -12.89 0.55
C GLN A 20 2.22 -12.31 -0.02
N ASP A 21 2.04 -10.99 0.07
CA ASP A 21 0.82 -10.29 -0.34
C ASP A 21 0.92 -9.79 -1.79
N LYS A 22 0.74 -10.74 -2.71
CA LYS A 22 0.69 -10.44 -4.14
C LYS A 22 -0.57 -9.68 -4.56
N PHE A 23 -1.62 -9.69 -3.73
CA PHE A 23 -2.90 -9.08 -4.07
C PHE A 23 -2.84 -7.57 -3.91
N SER A 24 -2.31 -7.06 -2.81
CA SER A 24 -2.16 -5.61 -2.61
C SER A 24 -1.16 -4.98 -3.60
N LEU A 25 -0.07 -5.66 -3.92
CA LEU A 25 0.85 -5.20 -4.97
C LEU A 25 0.16 -5.09 -6.34
N LYS A 26 -0.68 -6.07 -6.71
CA LYS A 26 -1.49 -6.00 -7.94
C LYS A 26 -2.47 -4.83 -7.87
N ARG A 27 -3.07 -4.59 -6.71
CA ARG A 27 -4.02 -3.50 -6.49
C ARG A 27 -3.37 -2.13 -6.73
N ILE A 28 -2.19 -1.89 -6.16
CA ILE A 28 -1.41 -0.66 -6.42
C ILE A 28 -1.15 -0.49 -7.92
N LYS A 29 -0.68 -1.54 -8.60
CA LYS A 29 -0.47 -1.49 -10.05
C LYS A 29 -1.74 -1.10 -10.81
N SER A 30 -2.87 -1.72 -10.49
CA SER A 30 -4.14 -1.43 -11.18
C SER A 30 -4.63 -0.01 -10.91
N TYR A 31 -4.77 0.38 -9.64
CA TYR A 31 -5.43 1.64 -9.28
C TYR A 31 -4.53 2.88 -9.33
N VAL A 32 -3.21 2.70 -9.42
CA VAL A 32 -2.26 3.82 -9.59
C VAL A 32 -1.74 3.88 -11.03
N LEU A 33 -1.31 2.75 -11.62
CA LEU A 33 -0.64 2.77 -12.94
C LEU A 33 -1.59 2.56 -14.12
N SER A 34 -2.62 1.73 -13.96
CA SER A 34 -3.48 1.31 -15.09
C SER A 34 -4.78 2.11 -15.21
N MET A 35 -5.12 2.95 -14.23
CA MET A 35 -6.33 3.81 -14.20
C MET A 35 -7.61 3.13 -14.72
N PRO A 36 -8.22 2.21 -13.95
CA PRO A 36 -9.58 1.74 -14.27
C PRO A 36 -10.54 2.93 -14.30
N GLU A 37 -11.49 2.95 -15.25
CA GLU A 37 -12.39 4.08 -15.46
C GLU A 37 -13.07 4.52 -14.15
N GLY A 38 -12.75 5.73 -13.69
CA GLY A 38 -13.45 6.42 -12.60
C GLY A 38 -12.79 6.32 -11.21
N SER A 39 -12.14 5.21 -10.87
CA SER A 39 -11.63 4.95 -9.51
C SER A 39 -10.10 4.87 -9.47
N ARG A 40 -9.45 5.74 -8.68
CA ARG A 40 -8.00 5.73 -8.47
C ARG A 40 -7.66 6.04 -7.01
N ILE A 41 -6.55 5.47 -6.57
CA ILE A 41 -5.96 5.84 -5.27
C ILE A 41 -5.38 7.24 -5.42
N VAL A 42 -5.76 8.14 -4.52
CA VAL A 42 -5.30 9.54 -4.51
C VAL A 42 -4.40 9.87 -3.33
N ASN A 43 -4.46 9.08 -2.27
CA ASN A 43 -3.71 9.27 -1.04
C ASN A 43 -3.57 7.93 -0.32
N VAL A 44 -2.46 7.74 0.39
CA VAL A 44 -2.26 6.62 1.29
C VAL A 44 -1.70 7.12 2.62
N GLN A 45 -2.29 6.71 3.74
CA GLN A 45 -1.88 7.12 5.08
C GLN A 45 -1.83 5.93 6.04
N PRO A 46 -0.94 5.95 7.05
CA PRO A 46 -0.97 4.94 8.09
C PRO A 46 -2.27 5.05 8.89
N GLY A 47 -2.92 3.93 9.12
CA GLY A 47 -4.16 3.84 9.90
C GLY A 47 -4.14 2.63 10.83
N GLN A 48 -4.72 2.81 12.02
CA GLN A 48 -4.85 1.77 13.03
C GLN A 48 -6.03 0.85 12.69
N VAL A 49 -5.77 -0.44 12.53
CA VAL A 49 -6.78 -1.45 12.19
C VAL A 49 -6.72 -2.57 13.22
N SER A 50 -7.89 -2.98 13.72
CA SER A 50 -8.02 -4.14 14.59
C SER A 50 -8.03 -5.42 13.75
N ILE A 51 -6.99 -6.25 13.85
CA ILE A 51 -6.86 -7.54 13.20
C ILE A 51 -6.59 -8.62 14.27
N TYR A 52 -7.42 -9.66 14.31
CA TYR A 52 -7.27 -10.78 15.26
C TYR A 52 -7.06 -10.34 16.73
N GLU A 53 -7.81 -9.33 17.19
CA GLU A 53 -7.70 -8.73 18.53
C GLU A 53 -6.40 -7.93 18.78
N HIS A 54 -5.59 -7.70 17.75
CA HIS A 54 -4.42 -6.83 17.77
C HIS A 54 -4.68 -5.52 17.02
N MET A 55 -4.27 -4.39 17.60
CA MET A 55 -4.22 -3.12 16.90
C MET A 55 -2.90 -3.04 16.11
N VAL A 56 -2.99 -2.87 14.80
CA VAL A 56 -1.84 -2.80 13.88
C VAL A 56 -1.93 -1.57 12.99
N THR A 57 -0.79 -0.95 12.69
CA THR A 57 -0.72 0.11 11.68
C THR A 57 -0.65 -0.51 10.29
N LEU A 58 -1.51 -0.03 9.38
CA LEU A 58 -1.54 -0.46 7.99
C LEU A 58 -1.60 0.74 7.04
N PRO A 59 -1.07 0.61 5.81
CA PRO A 59 -1.23 1.62 4.78
C PRO A 59 -2.67 1.64 4.26
N ILE A 60 -3.42 2.71 4.55
CA ILE A 60 -4.81 2.89 4.17
C ILE A 60 -4.90 3.80 2.95
N ALA A 61 -5.50 3.31 1.87
CA ALA A 61 -5.69 4.04 0.62
C ALA A 61 -7.06 4.70 0.54
N ASP A 62 -7.06 5.97 0.13
CA ASP A 62 -8.25 6.75 -0.19
C ASP A 62 -8.45 6.84 -1.70
N PHE A 63 -9.72 6.81 -2.13
CA PHE A 63 -10.09 6.89 -3.53
C PHE A 63 -10.74 8.23 -3.90
N ASN A 64 -10.54 8.66 -5.14
CA ASN A 64 -11.15 9.87 -5.68
C ASN A 64 -12.69 9.80 -5.76
N ASP A 65 -13.26 8.61 -5.87
CA ASP A 65 -14.68 8.35 -6.06
C ASP A 65 -15.44 8.18 -4.73
N LYS A 66 -14.77 8.41 -3.60
CA LYS A 66 -15.30 8.24 -2.24
C LYS A 66 -15.73 6.80 -1.93
N THR A 67 -15.19 5.81 -2.64
CA THR A 67 -15.25 4.41 -2.20
C THR A 67 -14.57 4.29 -0.83
N ASP A 68 -15.06 3.35 -0.01
CA ASP A 68 -14.49 3.07 1.30
C ASP A 68 -12.97 2.87 1.21
N SER A 69 -12.25 3.48 2.15
CA SER A 69 -10.80 3.34 2.25
C SER A 69 -10.42 1.89 2.53
N ILE A 70 -9.31 1.44 1.94
CA ILE A 70 -8.87 0.04 2.02
C ILE A 70 -7.46 -0.05 2.57
N SER A 71 -7.15 -1.14 3.28
CA SER A 71 -5.75 -1.48 3.53
C SER A 71 -5.06 -1.93 2.23
N LEU A 72 -3.84 -1.48 2.04
CA LEU A 72 -2.89 -1.92 1.01
C LEU A 72 -1.89 -2.94 1.57
N LEU A 73 -2.15 -3.58 2.71
CA LEU A 73 -1.36 -4.68 3.22
C LEU A 73 -2.26 -5.72 3.89
N GLN A 74 -2.14 -6.96 3.45
CA GLN A 74 -2.82 -8.12 4.05
C GLN A 74 -1.85 -8.88 4.95
N LEU A 75 -2.23 -9.04 6.21
CA LEU A 75 -1.45 -9.79 7.19
C LEU A 75 -2.10 -11.16 7.45
N SER A 76 -1.29 -12.20 7.56
CA SER A 76 -1.77 -13.53 7.99
C SER A 76 -1.88 -13.62 9.51
N HIS A 77 -2.71 -14.55 10.00
CA HIS A 77 -2.84 -14.83 11.43
C HIS A 77 -1.50 -15.13 12.11
N THR A 78 -0.62 -15.89 11.45
CA THR A 78 0.72 -16.20 11.95
C THR A 78 1.60 -14.95 12.04
N MET A 79 1.51 -14.02 11.06
CA MET A 79 2.29 -12.78 11.07
C MET A 79 1.88 -11.83 12.20
N VAL A 80 0.59 -11.78 12.53
CA VAL A 80 0.07 -10.93 13.61
C VAL A 80 0.42 -11.50 14.98
N ASN A 81 0.37 -12.83 15.16
CA ASN A 81 0.50 -13.45 16.47
C ASN A 81 1.93 -13.87 16.87
N GLU A 82 2.76 -14.30 15.91
CA GLU A 82 4.07 -14.87 16.24
C GLU A 82 5.20 -13.84 16.30
N ARG A 83 4.91 -12.59 15.93
CA ARG A 83 5.96 -11.61 15.76
C ARG A 83 5.86 -10.52 16.83
N LYS A 84 6.78 -10.59 17.81
CA LYS A 84 7.26 -9.41 18.58
C LYS A 84 7.36 -8.24 17.61
N PRO A 85 6.90 -7.02 17.98
CA PRO A 85 6.50 -5.97 17.05
C PRO A 85 7.49 -5.96 15.92
N LEU A 86 7.08 -6.52 14.78
CA LEU A 86 7.77 -6.19 13.56
C LEU A 86 7.70 -4.68 13.47
N ASP A 87 8.66 -4.09 12.79
CA ASP A 87 8.54 -2.74 12.27
C ASP A 87 7.40 -2.68 11.20
N LEU A 88 6.23 -3.26 11.48
CA LEU A 88 4.98 -3.16 10.71
C LEU A 88 4.60 -1.69 10.55
N ASP A 89 4.87 -0.90 11.58
CA ASP A 89 4.69 0.55 11.55
C ASP A 89 5.63 1.16 10.51
N ASP A 90 6.93 0.85 10.54
CA ASP A 90 7.89 1.36 9.55
C ASP A 90 7.60 0.86 8.13
N ASP A 91 7.23 -0.42 7.97
CA ASP A 91 6.86 -0.99 6.68
C ASP A 91 5.56 -0.37 6.15
N ALA A 92 4.57 -0.10 7.02
CA ALA A 92 3.36 0.61 6.65
C ALA A 92 3.65 2.06 6.24
N GLU A 93 4.48 2.78 6.99
CA GLU A 93 4.94 4.12 6.64
C GLU A 93 5.69 4.12 5.30
N ARG A 94 6.58 3.14 5.10
CA ARG A 94 7.35 2.99 3.88
C ARG A 94 6.46 2.72 2.68
N ILE A 95 5.45 1.86 2.81
CA ILE A 95 4.46 1.64 1.76
C ILE A 95 3.71 2.93 1.45
N CYS A 96 3.26 3.68 2.47
CA CYS A 96 2.57 4.97 2.26
C CYS A 96 3.45 5.94 1.47
N GLU A 97 4.72 6.10 1.85
CA GLU A 97 5.69 6.97 1.18
C GLU A 97 5.87 6.59 -0.30
N LEU A 98 6.15 5.31 -0.55
CA LEU A 98 6.39 4.77 -1.89
C LEU A 98 5.16 4.93 -2.79
N VAL A 99 3.96 4.63 -2.28
CA VAL A 99 2.72 4.74 -3.07
C VAL A 99 2.36 6.21 -3.33
N ASN A 100 2.50 7.11 -2.35
CA ASN A 100 2.25 8.54 -2.56
C ASN A 100 3.24 9.17 -3.56
N ARG A 101 4.51 8.76 -3.52
CA ARG A 101 5.49 9.12 -4.56
C ARG A 101 5.07 8.61 -5.93
N LEU A 102 4.59 7.36 -6.00
CA LEU A 102 4.10 6.78 -7.25
C LEU A 102 2.91 7.56 -7.82
N ILE A 103 1.91 7.87 -6.98
CA ILE A 103 0.73 8.68 -7.34
C ILE A 103 1.18 10.03 -7.92
N SER A 104 2.12 10.71 -7.25
CA SER A 104 2.62 12.00 -7.69
C SER A 104 3.33 11.95 -9.04
N LEU A 105 3.98 10.83 -9.37
CA LEU A 105 4.72 10.64 -10.63
C LEU A 105 3.81 10.34 -11.82
N VAL A 106 2.64 9.73 -11.57
CA VAL A 106 1.68 9.33 -12.62
C VAL A 106 0.48 10.26 -12.71
N ALA A 107 0.29 11.13 -11.73
CA ALA A 107 -0.71 12.17 -11.80
C ALA A 107 -0.46 13.05 -13.05
N PRO A 108 -1.50 13.41 -13.80
CA PRO A 108 -1.36 14.36 -14.90
C PRO A 108 -0.76 15.66 -14.35
N LYS A 109 0.31 16.14 -15.00
CA LYS A 109 0.86 17.46 -14.72
C LYS A 109 -0.08 18.47 -15.38
N ASP A 110 -0.63 19.37 -14.57
CA ASP A 110 -1.35 20.55 -15.06
C ASP A 110 -0.46 21.39 -15.99
#